data_AF-A0A955I8X0-F1
#
_entry.id   AF-A0A955I8X0-F1
#
_cell.length_a   1.000
_cell.length_b   1.000
_cell.length_c   1.000
_cell.angle_alpha   90.00
_cell.angle_beta   90.00
_cell.angle_gamma   90.00
#
_symmetry.space_group_name_H-M   'P 1'
#
loop_
_entity.id
_entity.type
_entity.pdbx_description
1 polymer ?
#
loop_
_entity_poly.entity_id
_entity_poly.type
_entity_poly.pdbx_seq_one_letter_code
_entity_poly.pdbx_strand_id
1 'polypeptide(L)'
;MKKTYQGQILIILMLALAIISIMLVMISKNVRRDTLDQIQSEQYEEYYSAVEQELLKIISGQSPSCPETATSCDIELTGLQHLDGLSKRMLYVFKDEIINFSDIVVGKDKSITIPLDNYRNNLKFSWKGEVAWVVNIDYKIDRTGEYKTSQSIYDNFDIFNPNSPISCLNFTPYGTNSFEFDIKQCLNQEEPFEPYTPISIRMKPLMRGSDSTELSLLEPTSGLPPQAKVIIATAEIDDDLGNSPAIQLELQIPMKDPTLEILDYALRTNKTVSKPKP
;
A
#
# COMPACT_ATOMS: atom_id res chain seq x y z
N MET A 1 59.38 -46.34 -44.77
CA MET A 1 58.19 -46.50 -43.91
C MET A 1 57.29 -45.29 -44.07
N LYS A 2 56.28 -45.34 -44.96
CA LYS A 2 55.21 -44.32 -45.04
C LYS A 2 54.03 -44.88 -44.23
N LYS A 3 53.95 -44.53 -42.95
CA LYS A 3 52.99 -45.10 -42.00
C LYS A 3 51.93 -44.05 -41.62
N THR A 4 50.66 -44.45 -41.74
CA THR A 4 49.51 -44.03 -40.91
C THR A 4 49.01 -42.57 -40.85
N TYR A 5 49.52 -41.60 -41.62
CA TYR A 5 49.05 -40.21 -41.51
C TYR A 5 47.60 -39.96 -41.99
N GLN A 6 47.12 -40.64 -43.04
CA GLN A 6 45.77 -40.38 -43.58
C GLN A 6 44.64 -40.82 -42.64
N GLY A 7 44.80 -41.94 -41.93
CA GLY A 7 43.80 -42.41 -40.95
C GLY A 7 43.73 -41.51 -39.72
N GLN A 8 44.87 -41.00 -39.25
CA GLN A 8 44.92 -40.05 -38.12
C GLN A 8 44.29 -38.70 -38.47
N ILE A 9 44.53 -38.19 -39.69
CA ILE A 9 43.91 -36.94 -40.16
C ILE A 9 42.38 -37.10 -40.21
N LEU A 10 41.86 -38.22 -40.70
CA LEU A 10 40.42 -38.46 -40.81
C LEU A 10 39.73 -38.55 -39.43
N ILE A 11 40.38 -39.18 -38.45
CA ILE A 11 39.87 -39.25 -37.07
C ILE A 11 39.86 -37.86 -36.42
N ILE A 12 40.92 -37.07 -36.58
CA ILE A 12 40.99 -35.70 -36.06
C ILE A 12 39.89 -34.83 -36.70
N LEU A 13 39.63 -35.01 -38.00
CA LEU A 13 38.61 -34.26 -38.72
C LEU A 13 37.18 -34.65 -38.29
N MET A 14 36.92 -35.94 -38.05
CA MET A 14 35.65 -36.41 -37.46
C MET A 14 35.47 -35.91 -36.02
N LEU A 15 36.54 -35.89 -35.21
CA LEU A 15 36.48 -35.38 -33.85
C LEU A 15 36.19 -33.87 -33.84
N ALA A 16 36.83 -33.11 -34.72
CA ALA A 16 36.58 -31.68 -34.89
C ALA A 16 35.13 -31.40 -35.31
N LEU A 17 34.59 -32.17 -36.27
CA LEU A 17 33.19 -32.07 -36.69
C LEU A 17 32.22 -32.43 -35.56
N ALA A 18 32.52 -33.44 -34.75
CA ALA A 18 31.70 -33.81 -33.60
C ALA A 18 31.68 -32.70 -32.53
N ILE A 19 32.83 -32.08 -32.23
CA ILE A 19 32.93 -30.96 -31.28
C ILE A 19 32.13 -29.75 -31.80
N ILE A 20 32.27 -29.42 -33.09
CA ILE A 20 31.52 -28.32 -33.71
C ILE A 20 30.01 -28.59 -33.69
N SER A 21 29.58 -29.83 -33.95
CA SER A 21 28.18 -30.23 -33.87
C SER A 21 27.60 -30.08 -32.45
N ILE A 22 28.34 -30.52 -31.42
CA ILE A 22 27.92 -30.37 -30.02
C ILE A 22 27.82 -28.89 -29.63
N MET A 23 28.79 -28.06 -30.05
CA MET A 23 28.75 -26.61 -29.80
C MET A 23 27.54 -25.95 -30.46
N LEU A 24 27.22 -26.30 -31.71
CA LEU A 24 26.04 -25.75 -32.41
C LEU A 24 24.73 -26.10 -31.69
N VAL A 25 24.59 -27.34 -31.21
CA VAL A 25 23.40 -27.76 -30.45
C VAL A 25 23.29 -27.02 -29.12
N MET A 26 24.41 -26.81 -28.41
CA MET A 26 24.41 -26.02 -27.17
C MET A 26 24.03 -24.56 -27.41
N ILE A 27 24.63 -23.90 -28.41
CA ILE A 27 24.34 -22.51 -28.74
C ILE A 27 22.87 -22.35 -29.13
N SER A 28 22.35 -23.24 -29.99
CA SER A 28 20.94 -23.19 -30.42
C SER A 28 19.98 -23.38 -29.24
N LYS A 29 20.28 -24.29 -28.30
CA LYS A 29 19.46 -24.49 -27.10
C LYS A 29 19.50 -23.27 -26.18
N ASN A 30 20.68 -22.69 -25.94
CA ASN A 30 20.81 -21.52 -25.07
C ASN A 30 20.13 -20.29 -25.67
N VAL A 31 20.38 -19.99 -26.94
CA VAL A 31 19.72 -18.85 -27.63
C VAL A 31 18.20 -19.02 -27.61
N ARG A 32 17.69 -20.24 -27.87
CA ARG A 32 16.24 -20.49 -27.83
C ARG A 32 15.66 -20.29 -26.43
N ARG A 33 16.37 -20.73 -25.38
CA ARG A 33 15.94 -20.52 -24.00
C ARG A 33 15.96 -19.04 -23.65
N ASP A 34 17.07 -18.34 -23.90
CA ASP A 34 17.22 -16.94 -23.55
C ASP A 34 16.22 -16.05 -24.31
N THR A 35 15.92 -16.39 -25.58
CA THR A 35 14.88 -15.71 -26.36
C THR A 35 13.47 -15.98 -25.82
N LEU A 36 13.20 -17.20 -25.34
CA LEU A 36 11.91 -17.57 -24.76
C LEU A 36 11.70 -16.90 -23.41
N ASP A 37 12.73 -16.86 -22.57
CA ASP A 37 12.72 -16.16 -21.28
C ASP A 37 12.51 -14.65 -21.49
N GLN A 38 13.16 -14.05 -22.50
CA GLN A 38 12.96 -12.63 -22.84
C GLN A 38 11.53 -12.35 -23.31
N ILE A 39 10.98 -13.15 -24.24
CA ILE A 39 9.61 -12.97 -24.72
C ILE A 39 8.60 -13.10 -23.57
N GLN A 40 8.79 -14.09 -22.69
CA GLN A 40 7.92 -14.27 -21.53
C GLN A 40 7.99 -13.09 -20.55
N SER A 41 9.18 -12.51 -20.37
CA SER A 41 9.37 -11.31 -19.54
C SER A 41 8.66 -10.09 -20.15
N GLU A 42 8.84 -9.85 -21.45
CA GLU A 42 8.20 -8.72 -22.16
C GLU A 42 6.66 -8.84 -22.15
N GLN A 43 6.12 -10.04 -22.38
CA GLN A 43 4.69 -10.31 -22.28
C GLN A 43 4.15 -10.10 -20.87
N TYR A 44 4.88 -10.55 -19.85
CA TYR A 44 4.50 -10.34 -18.45
C TYR A 44 4.45 -8.85 -18.08
N GLU A 45 5.45 -8.06 -18.48
CA GLU A 45 5.47 -6.61 -18.27
C GLU A 45 4.31 -5.91 -18.97
N GLU A 46 3.99 -6.31 -20.21
CA GLU A 46 2.85 -5.78 -20.95
C GLU A 46 1.53 -6.06 -20.23
N TYR A 47 1.32 -7.30 -19.78
CA TYR A 47 0.12 -7.71 -19.05
C TYR A 47 -0.02 -6.96 -17.72
N TYR A 48 1.08 -6.84 -16.98
CA TYR A 48 1.12 -6.08 -15.74
C TYR A 48 0.74 -4.61 -15.96
N SER A 49 1.32 -3.96 -16.99
CA SER A 49 1.02 -2.57 -17.30
C SER A 49 -0.45 -2.36 -17.71
N ALA A 50 -1.05 -3.29 -18.43
CA ALA A 50 -2.46 -3.21 -18.82
C ALA A 50 -3.39 -3.30 -17.59
N VAL A 51 -3.08 -4.19 -16.66
CA VAL A 51 -3.83 -4.34 -15.40
C VAL A 51 -3.68 -3.08 -14.53
N GLU A 52 -2.47 -2.54 -14.40
CA GLU A 52 -2.21 -1.32 -13.63
C GLU A 52 -3.00 -0.11 -14.18
N GLN A 53 -3.04 0.06 -15.51
CA GLN A 53 -3.80 1.12 -16.15
C GLN A 53 -5.30 1.02 -15.89
N GLU A 54 -5.87 -0.18 -15.95
CA GLU A 54 -7.28 -0.39 -15.61
C GLU A 54 -7.55 -0.15 -14.13
N LEU A 55 -6.65 -0.59 -13.24
CA LEU A 55 -6.75 -0.31 -11.80
C LEU A 55 -6.78 1.20 -11.53
N LEU A 56 -5.91 1.98 -12.17
CA LEU A 56 -5.89 3.46 -12.06
C LEU A 56 -7.21 4.10 -12.55
N LYS A 57 -7.84 3.56 -13.59
CA LYS A 57 -9.17 4.01 -14.05
C LYS A 57 -10.27 3.70 -13.04
N ILE A 58 -10.20 2.54 -12.38
CA ILE A 58 -11.15 2.15 -11.34
C ILE A 58 -11.01 3.07 -10.12
N ILE A 59 -9.78 3.35 -9.70
CA ILE A 59 -9.48 4.23 -8.55
C ILE A 59 -9.93 5.66 -8.82
N SER A 60 -9.75 6.15 -10.05
CA SER A 60 -10.15 7.51 -10.45
C SER A 60 -11.65 7.66 -10.77
N GLY A 61 -12.44 6.59 -10.63
CA GLY A 61 -13.88 6.59 -10.92
C GLY A 61 -14.22 6.71 -12.41
N GLN A 62 -13.23 6.54 -13.29
CA GLN A 62 -13.37 6.68 -14.75
C GLN A 62 -13.71 5.36 -15.45
N SER A 63 -13.77 4.24 -14.72
CA SER A 63 -14.11 2.94 -15.29
C SER A 63 -15.63 2.74 -15.36
N PRO A 64 -16.27 2.82 -16.55
CA PRO A 64 -17.72 2.65 -16.68
C PRO A 64 -18.16 1.19 -16.45
N SER A 65 -17.28 0.23 -16.72
CA SER A 65 -17.48 -1.20 -16.45
C SER A 65 -17.36 -1.53 -14.96
N CYS A 66 -16.79 -0.64 -14.15
CA CYS A 66 -16.58 -0.88 -12.72
C CYS A 66 -16.87 0.36 -11.86
N PRO A 67 -18.13 0.80 -11.79
CA PRO A 67 -18.50 2.01 -11.05
C PRO A 67 -18.15 1.89 -9.57
N GLU A 68 -18.06 3.04 -8.87
CA GLU A 68 -17.62 3.10 -7.47
C GLU A 68 -18.43 2.21 -6.53
N THR A 69 -19.74 2.08 -6.80
CA THR A 69 -20.71 1.30 -6.02
C THR A 69 -20.71 -0.20 -6.32
N ALA A 70 -20.03 -0.65 -7.39
CA ALA A 70 -19.93 -2.06 -7.71
C ALA A 70 -18.94 -2.76 -6.78
N THR A 71 -19.37 -3.86 -6.14
CA THR A 71 -18.53 -4.74 -5.31
C THR A 71 -17.70 -5.72 -6.14
N SER A 72 -18.16 -6.03 -7.35
CA SER A 72 -17.41 -6.85 -8.30
C SER A 72 -17.68 -6.41 -9.73
N CYS A 73 -16.69 -6.56 -10.61
CA CYS A 73 -16.84 -6.25 -12.03
C CYS A 73 -15.84 -7.07 -12.86
N ASP A 74 -16.23 -7.34 -14.10
CA ASP A 74 -15.42 -8.06 -15.08
C ASP A 74 -15.10 -7.09 -16.21
N ILE A 75 -13.82 -6.90 -16.52
CA ILE A 75 -13.34 -5.93 -17.51
C ILE A 75 -12.53 -6.66 -18.57
N GLU A 76 -12.82 -6.40 -19.83
CA GLU A 76 -12.03 -6.95 -20.94
C GLU A 76 -10.75 -6.11 -21.15
N LEU A 77 -9.59 -6.77 -21.15
CA LEU A 77 -8.29 -6.15 -21.36
C LEU A 77 -8.04 -5.91 -22.86
N THR A 78 -8.65 -4.86 -23.41
CA THR A 78 -8.58 -4.52 -24.84
C THR A 78 -7.27 -3.85 -25.29
N GLY A 79 -6.44 -3.42 -24.35
CA GLY A 79 -5.19 -2.68 -24.62
C GLY A 79 -3.96 -3.53 -24.93
N LEU A 80 -4.08 -4.86 -24.92
CA LEU A 80 -2.97 -5.78 -25.22
C LEU A 80 -2.63 -5.76 -26.71
N GLN A 81 -1.36 -5.63 -27.06
CA GLN A 81 -0.87 -5.60 -28.45
C GLN A 81 -0.84 -7.02 -29.06
N HIS A 82 -0.59 -8.04 -28.24
CA HIS A 82 -0.54 -9.44 -28.65
C HIS A 82 -1.88 -10.15 -28.45
N LEU A 83 -2.90 -9.78 -29.23
CA LEU A 83 -4.24 -10.38 -29.13
C LEU A 83 -4.36 -11.74 -29.83
N ASP A 84 -3.54 -11.96 -30.86
CA ASP A 84 -3.60 -13.19 -31.68
C ASP A 84 -3.04 -14.37 -30.88
N GLY A 85 -3.92 -15.30 -30.48
CA GLY A 85 -3.56 -16.51 -29.72
C GLY A 85 -3.98 -16.50 -28.23
N LEU A 86 -4.63 -15.42 -27.77
CA LEU A 86 -5.26 -15.36 -26.45
C LEU A 86 -6.72 -15.80 -26.53
N SER A 87 -7.06 -16.84 -25.77
CA SER A 87 -8.42 -17.37 -25.63
C SER A 87 -9.23 -16.63 -24.55
N LYS A 88 -8.55 -16.01 -23.57
CA LYS A 88 -9.16 -15.22 -22.50
C LYS A 88 -8.35 -13.97 -22.19
N ARG A 89 -9.03 -12.86 -21.85
CA ARG A 89 -8.42 -11.56 -21.51
C ARG A 89 -9.29 -10.76 -20.54
N MET A 90 -9.55 -11.33 -19.38
CA MET A 90 -10.47 -10.75 -18.40
C MET A 90 -9.72 -10.27 -17.17
N LEU A 91 -10.08 -9.09 -16.70
CA LEU A 91 -9.71 -8.58 -15.39
C LEU A 91 -10.92 -8.68 -14.48
N TYR A 92 -10.82 -9.56 -13.48
CA TYR A 92 -11.80 -9.73 -12.43
C TYR A 92 -11.43 -8.82 -11.27
N VAL A 93 -12.33 -7.92 -10.91
CA VAL A 93 -12.08 -6.97 -9.82
C VAL A 93 -13.10 -7.21 -8.72
N PHE A 94 -12.59 -7.33 -7.51
CA PHE A 94 -13.35 -7.40 -6.28
C PHE A 94 -13.01 -6.20 -5.41
N LYS A 95 -14.03 -5.54 -4.87
CA LYS A 95 -13.90 -4.41 -3.95
C LYS A 95 -14.49 -4.82 -2.61
N ASP A 96 -13.72 -4.65 -1.56
CA ASP A 96 -14.15 -4.91 -0.19
C ASP A 96 -13.83 -3.71 0.71
N GLU A 97 -14.46 -3.68 1.88
CA GLU A 97 -14.16 -2.71 2.92
C GLU A 97 -13.68 -3.46 4.17
N ILE A 98 -12.47 -3.13 4.63
CA ILE A 98 -11.84 -3.80 5.76
C ILE A 98 -11.78 -2.85 6.97
N ILE A 99 -11.93 -3.44 8.16
CA ILE A 99 -11.97 -2.71 9.44
C ILE A 99 -10.55 -2.42 9.97
N ASN A 100 -9.54 -3.06 9.40
CA ASN A 100 -8.13 -2.83 9.70
C ASN A 100 -7.40 -2.49 8.40
N PHE A 101 -6.11 -2.20 8.48
CA PHE A 101 -5.28 -2.05 7.29
C PHE A 101 -3.84 -2.43 7.63
N SER A 102 -3.10 -2.89 6.62
CA SER A 102 -1.70 -3.28 6.76
C SER A 102 -0.81 -2.51 5.80
N ASP A 103 0.35 -2.08 6.32
CA ASP A 103 1.47 -1.55 5.54
C ASP A 103 1.11 -0.34 4.64
N ILE A 104 0.20 0.51 5.09
CA ILE A 104 -0.14 1.75 4.36
C ILE A 104 1.02 2.74 4.47
N VAL A 105 1.49 3.20 3.31
CA VAL A 105 2.58 4.17 3.23
C VAL A 105 2.11 5.55 3.67
N VAL A 106 2.70 6.06 4.74
CA VAL A 106 2.47 7.42 5.27
C VAL A 106 3.75 8.24 5.06
N GLY A 107 3.63 9.33 4.31
CA GLY A 107 4.75 10.22 4.04
C GLY A 107 5.16 11.04 5.27
N LYS A 108 6.42 11.48 5.30
CA LYS A 108 6.94 12.41 6.30
C LYS A 108 6.04 13.64 6.38
N ASP A 109 5.65 13.97 7.61
CA ASP A 109 4.77 15.08 7.91
C ASP A 109 3.36 15.02 7.30
N LYS A 110 2.95 13.92 6.68
CA LYS A 110 1.59 13.73 6.17
C LYS A 110 0.74 13.03 7.21
N SER A 111 -0.48 13.52 7.42
CA SER A 111 -1.41 12.89 8.36
C SER A 111 -2.20 11.78 7.66
N ILE A 112 -2.36 10.65 8.33
CA ILE A 112 -3.39 9.66 8.00
C ILE A 112 -4.57 9.84 8.95
N THR A 113 -5.79 9.74 8.42
CA THR A 113 -7.02 9.88 9.22
C THR A 113 -7.77 8.56 9.30
N ILE A 114 -8.16 8.21 10.53
CA ILE A 114 -8.81 6.96 10.91
C ILE A 114 -10.21 7.35 11.41
N PRO A 115 -11.29 7.09 10.66
CA PRO A 115 -12.64 7.35 11.13
C PRO A 115 -12.98 6.48 12.34
N LEU A 116 -13.66 7.07 13.32
CA LEU A 116 -14.08 6.38 14.53
C LEU A 116 -15.57 6.08 14.53
N ASP A 117 -16.42 6.96 14.00
CA ASP A 117 -17.89 6.85 14.04
C ASP A 117 -18.42 6.40 15.41
N ASN A 118 -18.07 7.16 16.45
CA ASN A 118 -18.40 6.87 17.85
C ASN A 118 -17.70 5.63 18.45
N TYR A 119 -16.73 5.04 17.75
CA TYR A 119 -15.82 4.07 18.34
C TYR A 119 -14.97 4.72 19.44
N ARG A 120 -14.92 4.04 20.57
CA ARG A 120 -14.34 4.57 21.82
C ARG A 120 -13.36 3.60 22.47
N ASN A 121 -13.11 2.43 21.88
CA ASN A 121 -12.26 1.42 22.52
C ASN A 121 -10.80 1.61 22.10
N ASN A 122 -9.97 0.64 22.44
CA ASN A 122 -8.55 0.68 22.20
C ASN A 122 -8.23 0.58 20.71
N LEU A 123 -7.23 1.33 20.29
CA LEU A 123 -6.63 1.18 18.98
C LEU A 123 -5.18 0.78 19.12
N LYS A 124 -4.74 -0.07 18.20
CA LYS A 124 -3.43 -0.67 18.22
C LYS A 124 -2.76 -0.49 16.87
N PHE A 125 -1.57 0.08 16.89
CA PHE A 125 -0.83 0.42 15.68
C PHE A 125 0.54 -0.24 15.68
N SER A 126 1.03 -0.55 14.49
CA SER A 126 2.44 -0.90 14.26
C SER A 126 2.98 -0.20 13.03
N TRP A 127 4.28 0.05 12.99
CA TRP A 127 4.93 0.71 11.86
C TRP A 127 6.34 0.18 11.58
N LYS A 128 6.98 0.68 10.53
CA LYS A 128 8.37 0.36 10.15
C LYS A 128 9.30 1.57 10.34
N GLY A 129 10.53 1.31 10.80
CA GLY A 129 11.54 2.34 11.01
C GLY A 129 11.39 3.17 12.30
N GLU A 130 12.27 4.16 12.46
CA GLU A 130 12.31 5.05 13.61
C GLU A 130 11.38 6.25 13.41
N VAL A 131 10.22 6.19 14.06
CA VAL A 131 9.14 7.17 13.89
C VAL A 131 8.61 7.59 15.26
N ALA A 132 8.42 8.89 15.43
CA ALA A 132 7.59 9.43 16.50
C ALA A 132 6.22 9.81 15.92
N TRP A 133 5.15 9.61 16.67
CA TRP A 133 3.78 9.81 16.21
C TRP A 133 3.12 10.97 16.95
N VAL A 134 2.64 11.94 16.20
CA VAL A 134 1.65 12.90 16.72
C VAL A 134 0.27 12.31 16.47
N VAL A 135 -0.46 12.05 17.55
CA VAL A 135 -1.80 11.48 17.51
C VAL A 135 -2.78 12.55 17.97
N ASN A 136 -3.72 12.91 17.11
CA ASN A 136 -4.81 13.82 17.44
C ASN A 136 -6.13 13.07 17.44
N ILE A 137 -6.94 13.24 18.48
CA ILE A 137 -8.31 12.73 18.54
C ILE A 137 -9.24 13.91 18.33
N ASP A 138 -9.99 13.87 17.23
CA ASP A 138 -11.05 14.82 16.94
C ASP A 138 -12.38 14.28 17.49
N TYR A 139 -13.09 15.10 18.26
CA TYR A 139 -14.34 14.71 18.89
C TYR A 139 -15.32 15.89 18.94
N LYS A 140 -16.60 15.57 19.08
CA LYS A 140 -17.68 16.54 19.27
C LYS A 140 -18.26 16.40 20.67
N ILE A 141 -18.50 17.50 21.33
CA ILE A 141 -19.29 17.54 22.55
C ILE A 141 -20.77 17.45 22.18
N ASP A 142 -21.48 16.44 22.67
CA ASP A 142 -22.85 16.15 22.25
C ASP A 142 -23.84 17.22 22.71
N ARG A 143 -23.58 17.82 23.87
CA ARG A 143 -24.47 18.83 24.48
C ARG A 143 -24.39 20.19 23.79
N THR A 144 -23.18 20.66 23.50
CA THR A 144 -22.94 21.99 22.89
C THR A 144 -22.84 21.92 21.38
N GLY A 145 -22.53 20.75 20.83
CA GLY A 145 -22.23 20.55 19.42
C GLY A 145 -20.84 21.06 19.02
N GLU A 146 -20.01 21.49 19.97
CA GLU A 146 -18.66 22.02 19.73
C GLU A 146 -17.70 20.90 19.31
N TYR A 147 -16.82 21.20 18.34
CA TYR A 147 -15.76 20.30 17.89
C TYR A 147 -14.46 20.66 18.58
N LYS A 148 -13.78 19.67 19.16
CA LYS A 148 -12.50 19.81 19.83
C LYS A 148 -11.51 18.77 19.34
N THR A 149 -10.23 19.04 19.58
CA THR A 149 -9.14 18.12 19.27
C THR A 149 -8.25 17.98 20.49
N SER A 150 -7.85 16.75 20.81
CA SER A 150 -6.84 16.49 21.83
C SER A 150 -5.62 15.84 21.22
N GLN A 151 -4.44 16.36 21.54
CA GLN A 151 -3.18 15.96 20.93
C GLN A 151 -2.34 15.18 21.95
N SER A 152 -1.70 14.11 21.49
CA SER A 152 -0.71 13.35 22.23
C SER A 152 0.47 13.00 21.34
N ILE A 153 1.66 12.84 21.91
CA ILE A 153 2.88 12.49 21.17
C ILE A 153 3.45 11.20 21.75
N TYR A 154 3.66 10.21 20.87
CA TYR A 154 4.41 9.01 21.19
C TYR A 154 5.80 9.11 20.55
N ASP A 155 6.84 9.14 21.38
CA ASP A 155 8.22 9.20 20.92
C ASP A 155 9.10 8.20 21.69
N ASN A 156 9.21 7.00 21.15
CA ASN A 156 10.05 5.94 21.71
C ASN A 156 11.54 6.08 21.33
N PHE A 157 11.86 6.97 20.39
CA PHE A 157 13.20 7.09 19.80
C PHE A 157 13.89 8.40 20.20
N ASP A 158 13.28 9.20 21.08
CA ASP A 158 13.74 10.54 21.46
C ASP A 158 14.06 11.40 20.22
N ILE A 159 13.18 11.31 19.21
CA ILE A 159 13.28 12.09 17.97
C ILE A 159 13.01 13.57 18.27
N PHE A 160 12.08 13.82 19.18
CA PHE A 160 11.78 15.05 19.87
C PHE A 160 12.02 14.82 21.37
N ASN A 161 12.71 15.75 22.01
CA ASN A 161 12.70 15.88 23.46
C ASN A 161 11.64 16.94 23.79
N PRO A 162 10.34 16.58 23.91
CA PRO A 162 9.31 17.57 24.16
C PRO A 162 9.51 18.14 25.56
N ASN A 163 9.88 19.42 25.65
CA ASN A 163 10.02 20.15 26.93
C ASN A 163 8.73 20.13 27.79
N SER A 164 7.61 19.63 27.26
CA SER A 164 6.45 19.15 28.02
C SER A 164 5.61 18.24 27.11
N PRO A 165 5.31 16.97 27.45
CA PRO A 165 4.37 16.19 26.67
C PRO A 165 2.97 16.77 26.86
N ILE A 166 2.38 17.29 25.79
CA ILE A 166 0.92 17.39 25.71
C ILE A 166 0.48 15.95 25.47
N SER A 167 -0.05 15.27 26.50
CA SER A 167 -0.52 13.90 26.39
C SER A 167 -1.77 13.70 27.24
N CYS A 168 -2.91 13.56 26.59
CA CYS A 168 -4.11 12.99 27.21
C CYS A 168 -4.13 11.46 27.10
N LEU A 169 -3.39 10.90 26.14
CA LEU A 169 -3.30 9.45 25.91
C LEU A 169 -2.17 8.85 26.75
N ASN A 170 -2.42 7.67 27.31
CA ASN A 170 -1.36 6.78 27.78
C ASN A 170 -1.09 5.73 26.71
N PHE A 171 0.08 5.82 26.09
CA PHE A 171 0.54 4.82 25.14
C PHE A 171 1.12 3.62 25.88
N THR A 172 0.64 2.44 25.56
CA THR A 172 1.22 1.16 26.02
C THR A 172 2.03 0.57 24.87
N PRO A 173 3.38 0.52 24.97
CA PRO A 173 4.20 -0.09 23.95
C PRO A 173 3.87 -1.57 23.76
N TYR A 174 3.75 -2.02 22.51
CA TYR A 174 3.48 -3.43 22.17
C TYR A 174 4.62 -4.01 21.32
N GLY A 175 5.87 -3.82 21.74
CA GLY A 175 7.07 -4.12 20.95
C GLY A 175 7.83 -2.84 20.56
N THR A 176 8.75 -2.95 19.61
CA THR A 176 9.66 -1.83 19.27
C THR A 176 8.96 -0.71 18.48
N ASN A 177 8.14 -1.07 17.50
CA ASN A 177 7.48 -0.14 16.57
C ASN A 177 5.97 -0.30 16.62
N SER A 178 5.41 -0.33 17.82
CA SER A 178 3.99 -0.55 18.02
C SER A 178 3.54 -0.01 19.37
N PHE A 179 2.33 0.54 19.40
CA PHE A 179 1.68 0.95 20.63
C PHE A 179 0.18 0.68 20.57
N GLU A 180 -0.42 0.66 21.75
CA GLU A 180 -1.87 0.66 21.97
C GLU A 180 -2.25 1.84 22.84
N PHE A 181 -3.43 2.42 22.61
CA PHE A 181 -4.01 3.41 23.51
C PHE A 181 -5.53 3.27 23.58
N ASP A 182 -6.12 3.72 24.70
CA ASP A 182 -7.57 3.79 24.91
C ASP A 182 -8.08 5.23 24.67
N ILE A 183 -8.99 5.39 23.71
CA ILE A 183 -9.61 6.68 23.37
C ILE A 183 -10.43 7.22 24.55
N LYS A 184 -11.17 6.34 25.26
CA LYS A 184 -11.99 6.75 26.41
C LYS A 184 -11.16 7.38 27.50
N GLN A 185 -9.95 6.87 27.71
CA GLN A 185 -9.10 7.37 28.78
C GLN A 185 -8.79 8.87 28.58
N CYS A 186 -8.38 9.26 27.38
CA CYS A 186 -8.14 10.65 27.04
C CYS A 186 -9.43 11.48 27.14
N LEU A 187 -10.49 11.06 26.46
CA LEU A 187 -11.70 11.88 26.34
C LEU A 187 -12.50 12.00 27.64
N ASN A 188 -12.46 10.99 28.52
CA ASN A 188 -13.05 11.09 29.86
C ASN A 188 -12.25 12.04 30.77
N GLN A 189 -10.96 12.25 30.50
CA GLN A 189 -10.14 13.21 31.25
C GLN A 189 -10.36 14.64 30.75
N GLU A 190 -10.43 14.83 29.43
CA GLU A 190 -10.68 16.14 28.82
C GLU A 190 -12.12 16.63 29.04
N GLU A 191 -13.10 15.70 28.97
CA GLU A 191 -14.53 16.00 29.11
C GLU A 191 -15.19 15.15 30.21
N PRO A 192 -14.83 15.33 31.50
CA PRO A 192 -15.26 14.45 32.59
C PRO A 192 -16.77 14.51 32.89
N PHE A 193 -17.45 15.56 32.44
CA PHE A 193 -18.86 15.81 32.75
C PHE A 193 -19.74 15.98 31.52
N GLU A 194 -19.17 15.92 30.31
CA GLU A 194 -19.90 16.17 29.08
C GLU A 194 -19.89 14.93 28.18
N PRO A 195 -21.06 14.50 27.66
CA PRO A 195 -21.09 13.45 26.67
C PRO A 195 -20.38 13.93 25.40
N TYR A 196 -19.49 13.10 24.87
CA TYR A 196 -18.72 13.35 23.65
C TYR A 196 -18.92 12.22 22.65
N THR A 197 -18.76 12.53 21.37
CA THR A 197 -18.70 11.56 20.26
C THR A 197 -17.34 11.66 19.57
N PRO A 198 -16.49 10.62 19.63
CA PRO A 198 -15.26 10.58 18.84
C PRO A 198 -15.58 10.51 17.35
N ILE A 199 -14.84 11.30 16.55
CA ILE A 199 -15.06 11.44 15.11
C ILE A 199 -13.94 10.74 14.34
N SER A 200 -12.69 11.09 14.65
CA SER A 200 -11.54 10.52 13.96
C SER A 200 -10.26 10.64 14.77
N ILE A 201 -9.29 9.82 14.41
CA ILE A 201 -7.90 9.98 14.81
C ILE A 201 -7.07 10.42 13.62
N ARG A 202 -6.23 11.42 13.81
CA ARG A 202 -5.22 11.86 12.86
C ARG A 202 -3.85 11.52 13.39
N MET A 203 -3.12 10.68 12.67
CA MET A 203 -1.76 10.28 13.01
C MET A 203 -0.79 10.90 12.01
N LYS A 204 0.23 11.58 12.51
CA LYS A 204 1.28 12.20 11.71
C LYS A 204 2.64 11.63 12.12
N PRO A 205 3.41 11.02 11.20
CA PRO A 205 4.75 10.54 11.51
C PRO A 205 5.75 11.70 11.49
N LEU A 206 6.64 11.68 12.46
CA LEU A 206 7.81 12.54 12.57
C LEU A 206 9.05 11.65 12.40
N MET A 207 9.86 11.97 11.39
CA MET A 207 11.00 11.13 10.97
C MET A 207 12.24 11.98 10.74
N ARG A 208 13.41 11.52 11.21
CA ARG A 208 14.70 12.20 10.98
C ARG A 208 15.30 11.89 9.62
N GLY A 209 15.34 10.62 9.22
CA GLY A 209 16.09 10.15 8.03
C GLY A 209 15.27 9.51 6.90
N SER A 210 14.00 9.20 7.12
CA SER A 210 13.12 8.56 6.12
C SER A 210 12.06 9.54 5.60
N ASP A 211 11.69 9.38 4.34
CA ASP A 211 10.63 10.17 3.69
C ASP A 211 9.24 9.53 3.83
N SER A 212 9.16 8.27 4.24
CA SER A 212 7.92 7.54 4.49
C SER A 212 8.10 6.45 5.54
N THR A 213 6.98 6.01 6.11
CA THR A 213 6.84 4.81 6.95
C THR A 213 5.64 4.02 6.49
N GLU A 214 5.62 2.73 6.75
CA GLU A 214 4.43 1.89 6.59
C GLU A 214 3.73 1.77 7.95
N LEU A 215 2.42 1.99 7.98
CA LEU A 215 1.57 1.93 9.18
C LEU A 215 0.52 0.84 9.00
N SER A 216 0.29 0.07 10.07
CA SER A 216 -0.78 -0.93 10.15
C SER A 216 -1.66 -0.66 11.37
N LEU A 217 -2.96 -0.80 11.19
CA LEU A 217 -3.94 -0.89 12.28
C LEU A 217 -4.17 -2.38 12.58
N LEU A 218 -3.91 -2.80 13.81
CA LEU A 218 -3.89 -4.22 14.21
C LEU A 218 -5.24 -4.67 14.78
N GLU A 219 -5.56 -5.96 14.60
CA GLU A 219 -6.76 -6.59 15.17
C GLU A 219 -6.69 -6.79 16.71
N PRO A 220 -7.85 -6.87 17.39
CA PRO A 220 -9.22 -6.82 16.84
C PRO A 220 -9.85 -5.42 16.92
N THR A 221 -10.51 -5.00 15.84
CA THR A 221 -11.18 -3.69 15.73
C THR A 221 -12.72 -3.83 15.66
N SER A 222 -13.28 -4.71 16.50
CA SER A 222 -14.74 -4.94 16.56
C SER A 222 -15.53 -3.66 16.87
N GLY A 223 -16.49 -3.32 16.00
CA GLY A 223 -17.33 -2.12 16.12
C GLY A 223 -16.69 -0.82 15.61
N LEU A 224 -15.46 -0.88 15.08
CA LEU A 224 -14.87 0.23 14.34
C LEU A 224 -15.50 0.26 12.93
N PRO A 225 -15.76 1.44 12.33
CA PRO A 225 -16.20 1.52 10.95
C PRO A 225 -15.09 0.98 10.01
N PRO A 226 -15.43 0.66 8.76
CA PRO A 226 -14.42 0.30 7.77
C PRO A 226 -13.37 1.40 7.60
N GLN A 227 -12.10 0.99 7.46
CA GLN A 227 -10.91 1.85 7.52
C GLN A 227 -10.20 1.95 6.17
N ALA A 228 -10.24 0.88 5.38
CA ALA A 228 -9.69 0.87 4.04
C ALA A 228 -10.63 0.14 3.07
N LYS A 229 -10.64 0.61 1.83
CA LYS A 229 -11.21 -0.09 0.69
C LYS A 229 -10.12 -0.95 0.07
N VAL A 230 -10.34 -2.25 0.00
CA VAL A 230 -9.46 -3.19 -0.71
C VAL A 230 -9.97 -3.36 -2.12
N ILE A 231 -9.09 -3.25 -3.10
CA ILE A 231 -9.36 -3.58 -4.49
C ILE A 231 -8.42 -4.73 -4.85
N ILE A 232 -9.00 -5.90 -5.12
CA ILE A 232 -8.29 -7.07 -5.61
C ILE A 232 -8.60 -7.19 -7.10
N ALA A 233 -7.57 -7.15 -7.92
CA ALA A 233 -7.65 -7.20 -9.37
C ALA A 233 -6.88 -8.43 -9.85
N THR A 234 -7.61 -9.43 -10.34
CA THR A 234 -7.04 -10.69 -10.85
C THR A 234 -7.22 -10.75 -12.35
N ALA A 235 -6.13 -10.73 -13.09
CA ALA A 235 -6.14 -10.90 -14.54
C ALA A 235 -6.01 -12.39 -14.91
N GLU A 236 -6.92 -12.83 -15.76
CA GLU A 236 -6.86 -14.12 -16.44
C GLU A 236 -6.66 -13.87 -17.93
N ILE A 237 -5.44 -14.13 -18.38
CA ILE A 237 -4.99 -13.93 -19.75
C ILE A 237 -4.55 -15.28 -20.27
N ASP A 238 -5.47 -16.06 -20.83
CA ASP A 238 -5.22 -17.44 -21.26
C ASP A 238 -4.76 -17.51 -22.71
N ASP A 239 -3.69 -18.25 -23.01
CA ASP A 239 -3.38 -18.67 -24.38
C ASP A 239 -4.28 -19.85 -24.82
N ASP A 240 -4.28 -20.20 -26.11
CA ASP A 240 -5.04 -21.35 -26.64
C ASP A 240 -4.63 -22.71 -26.02
N LEU A 241 -3.52 -22.74 -25.28
CA LEU A 241 -2.97 -23.93 -24.62
C LEU A 241 -3.27 -23.97 -23.11
N GLY A 242 -3.91 -22.94 -22.56
CA GLY A 242 -4.25 -22.81 -21.13
C GLY A 242 -3.06 -22.60 -20.20
N ASN A 243 -1.90 -22.17 -20.72
CA ASN A 243 -0.72 -21.88 -19.92
C ASN A 243 -0.64 -20.39 -19.67
N SER A 244 -0.94 -19.93 -18.44
CA SER A 244 -0.97 -18.48 -18.21
C SER A 244 -0.58 -18.04 -16.80
N PRO A 245 0.17 -16.92 -16.71
CA PRO A 245 0.47 -16.29 -15.43
C PRO A 245 -0.78 -15.55 -14.93
N ALA A 246 -1.31 -15.97 -13.78
CA ALA A 246 -2.31 -15.17 -13.08
C ALA A 246 -1.61 -13.95 -12.46
N ILE A 247 -2.01 -12.75 -12.86
CA ILE A 247 -1.55 -11.51 -12.24
C ILE A 247 -2.62 -11.08 -11.24
N GLN A 248 -2.24 -11.02 -9.96
CA GLN A 248 -3.10 -10.50 -8.91
C GLN A 248 -2.47 -9.24 -8.31
N LEU A 249 -3.19 -8.14 -8.36
CA LEU A 249 -2.84 -6.90 -7.66
C LEU A 249 -3.84 -6.68 -6.53
N GLU A 250 -3.33 -6.37 -5.35
CA GLU A 250 -4.13 -5.95 -4.20
C GLU A 250 -3.75 -4.52 -3.84
N LEU A 251 -4.74 -3.66 -3.72
CA LEU A 251 -4.58 -2.28 -3.28
C LEU A 251 -5.48 -1.99 -2.08
N GLN A 252 -4.90 -1.43 -1.02
CA GLN A 252 -5.65 -0.94 0.13
C GLN A 252 -5.64 0.59 0.14
N ILE A 253 -6.82 1.21 0.08
CA ILE A 253 -7.00 2.66 0.05
C ILE A 253 -7.68 3.09 1.35
N PRO A 254 -7.06 3.93 2.20
CA PRO A 254 -7.73 4.48 3.38
C PRO A 254 -9.06 5.13 3.01
N MET A 255 -10.11 4.89 3.80
CA MET A 255 -11.47 5.34 3.47
C MET A 255 -11.73 6.84 3.67
N LYS A 256 -10.73 7.64 4.06
CA LYS A 256 -10.98 9.06 4.35
C LYS A 256 -10.13 10.04 3.52
N ASP A 257 -10.85 10.91 2.81
CA ASP A 257 -10.78 12.35 3.07
C ASP A 257 -12.19 12.97 2.89
N PRO A 258 -12.72 13.67 3.92
CA PRO A 258 -13.21 15.01 3.61
C PRO A 258 -12.99 16.01 4.76
N THR A 259 -12.66 17.26 4.39
CA THR A 259 -12.96 18.52 5.11
C THR A 259 -12.34 18.84 6.48
N LEU A 260 -11.63 17.94 7.18
CA LEU A 260 -10.98 18.29 8.47
C LEU A 260 -9.62 19.02 8.34
N GLU A 261 -8.96 18.99 7.18
CA GLU A 261 -7.84 19.91 6.91
C GLU A 261 -8.29 21.38 6.91
N ILE A 262 -9.56 21.66 6.56
CA ILE A 262 -10.12 23.02 6.60
C ILE A 262 -10.20 23.52 8.05
N LEU A 263 -10.48 22.64 9.01
CA LEU A 263 -10.49 22.98 10.44
C LEU A 263 -9.09 23.29 10.97
N ASP A 264 -8.04 22.62 10.48
CA ASP A 264 -6.64 22.99 10.82
C ASP A 264 -6.28 24.37 10.24
N TYR A 265 -6.80 24.71 9.05
CA TYR A 265 -6.67 26.05 8.45
C TYR A 265 -7.44 27.14 9.24
N ALA A 266 -8.61 26.79 9.79
CA ALA A 266 -9.43 27.67 10.62
C ALA A 266 -8.92 27.82 12.07
N LEU A 267 -8.18 26.84 12.59
CA LEU A 267 -7.58 26.90 13.93
C LEU A 267 -6.20 27.57 13.93
N ARG A 268 -5.48 27.60 12.80
CA ARG A 268 -4.23 28.36 12.63
C ARG A 268 -4.42 29.88 12.62
N THR A 269 -5.64 30.39 12.44
CA THR A 269 -5.92 31.84 12.40
C THR A 269 -6.19 32.50 13.76
N ASN A 270 -6.18 31.75 14.87
CA ASN A 270 -6.32 32.33 16.22
C ASN A 270 -4.99 32.63 16.94
N LYS A 271 -3.90 32.86 16.20
CA LYS A 271 -2.74 33.54 16.79
C LYS A 271 -2.92 35.05 16.66
N THR A 272 -3.13 35.72 17.79
CA THR A 272 -3.00 37.17 17.90
C THR A 272 -1.54 37.53 17.59
N VAL A 273 -1.26 37.94 16.35
CA VAL A 273 0.06 38.47 15.97
C VAL A 273 0.17 39.88 16.55
N SER A 274 0.88 40.02 17.66
CA SER A 274 1.27 41.33 18.17
C SER A 274 2.26 41.95 17.18
N LYS A 275 1.91 43.06 16.55
CA LYS A 275 2.88 43.84 15.77
C LYS A 275 3.96 44.37 16.72
N PRO A 276 5.26 44.25 16.38
CA PRO A 276 6.26 45.01 17.12
C PRO A 276 5.96 46.50 16.91
N LYS A 277 5.83 47.23 18.02
CA LYS A 277 5.76 48.69 18.00
C LYS A 277 7.12 49.27 17.57
N PRO A 278 7.14 50.44 16.90
CA PRO A 278 8.38 51.09 16.49
C PRO A 278 9.30 51.40 17.67
#